data_AF-A0A9Q3FZL5-F1
#
_entry.id   AF-A0A9Q3FZL5-F1
#
_cell.length_a   1.000
_cell.length_b   1.000
_cell.length_c   1.000
_cell.angle_alpha   90.00
_cell.angle_beta   90.00
_cell.angle_gamma   90.00
#
_symmetry.space_group_name_H-M   'P 1'
#
loop_
_entity.id
_entity.type
_entity.pdbx_description
1 polymer ?
#
loop_
_entity_poly.entity_id
_entity_poly.type
_entity_poly.pdbx_seq_one_letter_code
_entity_poly.pdbx_strand_id
1 'polypeptide(L)'
;MLQPPTEGEFHTLEHLWNHVHNVSRAQGYAVSPLRSNIPQKQIEIGCDRSETPNPNKNSSQKVTSRSLDCPFRFYSRKYAQKSAWTFKVKDPEKSHDATENIMAHPAFRKFNEQETSKIAQISESLLIPRKIQAQLCSHRESDRPVILQDIYNQVKKIKKERLQGRRPIDALIDTLKEENVVWSSARASEGHITSLFFHSPLFHKTPSWLSSFHSYVLYL
;
A
#
# COMPACT_ATOMS: atom_id res chain seq x y z
N MET A 1 -31.43 5.83 -1.88
CA MET A 1 -31.12 4.55 -1.19
C MET A 1 -29.92 3.90 -1.87
N LEU A 2 -28.91 3.50 -1.09
CA LEU A 2 -27.72 2.80 -1.61
C LEU A 2 -28.09 1.40 -2.13
N GLN A 3 -28.07 1.20 -3.43
CA GLN A 3 -28.39 -0.10 -4.03
C GLN A 3 -27.17 -1.05 -3.98
N PRO A 4 -27.36 -2.33 -3.59
CA PRO A 4 -26.30 -3.32 -3.67
C PRO A 4 -25.94 -3.64 -5.13
N PRO A 5 -24.67 -4.04 -5.41
CA PRO A 5 -24.33 -4.59 -6.71
C PRO A 5 -25.16 -5.84 -6.97
N THR A 6 -25.59 -6.00 -8.23
CA THR A 6 -26.44 -7.13 -8.62
C THR A 6 -25.70 -8.45 -8.42
N GLU A 7 -26.42 -9.44 -7.89
CA GLU A 7 -25.95 -10.82 -7.78
C GLU A 7 -25.75 -11.45 -9.15
N GLY A 8 -24.84 -12.42 -9.26
CA GLY A 8 -24.61 -13.08 -10.53
C GLY A 8 -23.35 -13.94 -10.58
N GLU A 9 -23.02 -14.35 -11.80
CA GLU A 9 -21.81 -15.11 -12.11
C GLU A 9 -20.84 -14.29 -12.95
N PHE A 10 -19.55 -14.35 -12.59
CA PHE A 10 -18.49 -13.58 -13.21
C PHE A 10 -17.35 -14.50 -13.62
N HIS A 11 -16.97 -14.49 -14.90
CA HIS A 11 -15.95 -15.39 -15.44
C HIS A 11 -14.58 -15.25 -14.74
N THR A 12 -14.19 -14.01 -14.43
CA THR A 12 -12.91 -13.69 -13.79
C THR A 12 -13.13 -12.88 -12.52
N LEU A 13 -12.14 -12.92 -11.63
CA LEU A 13 -12.14 -12.10 -10.42
C LEU A 13 -12.08 -10.60 -10.77
N GLU A 14 -11.40 -10.27 -11.86
CA GLU A 14 -11.33 -8.91 -12.39
C GLU A 14 -12.71 -8.41 -12.86
N HIS A 15 -13.46 -9.21 -13.63
CA HIS A 15 -14.82 -8.85 -14.03
C HIS A 15 -15.74 -8.63 -12.82
N LEU A 16 -15.62 -9.48 -11.79
CA LEU A 16 -16.33 -9.29 -10.53
C LEU A 16 -16.00 -7.93 -9.89
N TRP A 17 -14.72 -7.62 -9.72
CA TRP A 17 -14.29 -6.38 -9.08
C TRP A 17 -14.69 -5.15 -9.90
N ASN A 18 -14.60 -5.21 -11.22
CA ASN A 18 -15.03 -4.12 -12.10
C ASN A 18 -16.53 -3.86 -11.95
N HIS A 19 -17.38 -4.90 -11.95
CA HIS A 19 -18.82 -4.76 -11.70
C HIS A 19 -19.11 -4.12 -10.35
N VAL A 20 -18.56 -4.69 -9.27
CA VAL A 20 -18.78 -4.25 -7.91
C VAL A 20 -18.28 -2.81 -7.69
N HIS A 21 -17.11 -2.46 -8.23
CA HIS A 21 -16.57 -1.11 -8.15
C HIS A 21 -17.36 -0.10 -8.98
N ASN A 22 -17.84 -0.46 -10.16
CA ASN A 22 -18.66 0.43 -10.98
C ASN A 22 -19.99 0.77 -10.30
N VAL A 23 -20.70 -0.24 -9.78
CA VAL A 23 -21.97 -0.02 -9.08
C VAL A 23 -21.76 0.78 -7.80
N SER A 24 -20.81 0.39 -6.95
CA SER A 24 -20.55 1.10 -5.70
C SER A 24 -20.14 2.55 -5.95
N ARG A 25 -19.31 2.81 -6.96
CA ARG A 25 -18.92 4.16 -7.38
C ARG A 25 -20.12 5.00 -7.80
N ALA A 26 -20.98 4.48 -8.66
CA ALA A 26 -22.19 5.18 -9.12
C ALA A 26 -23.16 5.47 -7.97
N GLN A 27 -23.16 4.62 -6.94
CA GLN A 27 -24.04 4.74 -5.78
C GLN A 27 -23.43 5.54 -4.63
N GLY A 28 -22.18 6.01 -4.71
CA GLY A 28 -21.59 6.86 -3.67
C GLY A 28 -21.02 6.12 -2.46
N TYR A 29 -20.62 4.86 -2.59
CA TYR A 29 -19.91 4.12 -1.54
C TYR A 29 -18.72 3.35 -2.11
N ALA A 30 -17.83 2.89 -1.25
CA ALA A 30 -16.74 2.00 -1.65
C ALA A 30 -16.86 0.65 -0.95
N VAL A 31 -16.23 -0.34 -1.57
CA VAL A 31 -16.15 -1.71 -1.07
C VAL A 31 -14.71 -2.21 -1.14
N SER A 32 -14.37 -3.11 -0.23
CA SER A 32 -13.06 -3.72 -0.11
C SER A 32 -13.17 -5.17 0.34
N PRO A 33 -12.17 -6.02 0.03
CA PRO A 33 -12.11 -7.35 0.61
C PRO A 33 -11.91 -7.22 2.13
N LEU A 34 -12.75 -7.91 2.90
CA LEU A 34 -12.64 -7.98 4.35
C LEU A 34 -11.88 -9.22 4.77
N ARG A 35 -12.20 -10.35 4.14
CA ARG A 35 -11.55 -11.64 4.35
C ARG A 35 -11.41 -12.34 3.01
N SER A 36 -10.26 -12.96 2.79
CA SER A 36 -10.01 -13.76 1.60
C SER A 36 -9.39 -15.09 1.99
N ASN A 37 -10.01 -16.18 1.55
CA ASN A 37 -9.42 -17.51 1.56
C ASN A 37 -9.10 -17.88 0.10
N ILE A 38 -7.94 -17.42 -0.37
CA ILE A 38 -7.48 -17.61 -1.74
C ILE A 38 -7.38 -19.10 -2.11
N PRO A 39 -6.84 -20.00 -1.26
CA PRO A 39 -6.83 -21.43 -1.55
C PRO A 39 -8.22 -22.01 -1.81
N GLN A 40 -9.22 -21.59 -1.04
CA GLN A 40 -10.61 -22.03 -1.22
C GLN A 40 -11.40 -21.18 -2.22
N LYS A 41 -10.76 -20.20 -2.86
CA LYS A 41 -11.35 -19.23 -3.80
C LYS A 41 -12.61 -18.57 -3.22
N GLN A 42 -12.52 -18.09 -1.98
CA GLN A 42 -13.59 -17.39 -1.27
C GLN A 42 -13.14 -15.99 -0.87
N ILE A 43 -14.04 -15.02 -1.02
CA ILE A 43 -13.80 -13.62 -0.68
C ILE A 43 -15.07 -13.07 -0.03
N GLU A 44 -14.95 -12.61 1.21
CA GLU A 44 -15.95 -11.76 1.85
C GLU A 44 -15.60 -10.31 1.52
N ILE A 45 -16.56 -9.62 0.91
CA ILE A 45 -16.44 -8.23 0.46
C ILE A 45 -17.38 -7.40 1.34
N GLY A 46 -17.00 -6.18 1.70
CA GLY A 46 -17.90 -5.30 2.44
C GLY A 46 -17.59 -3.84 2.20
N CYS A 47 -18.42 -2.98 2.78
CA CYS A 47 -18.22 -1.54 2.72
C CYS A 47 -16.83 -1.13 3.24
N ASP A 48 -16.20 -0.10 2.66
CA ASP A 48 -14.91 0.43 3.14
C ASP A 48 -14.99 1.04 4.56
N ARG A 49 -16.21 1.29 5.06
CA ARG A 49 -16.49 1.75 6.43
C ARG A 49 -16.91 0.63 7.39
N SER A 50 -16.57 -0.61 7.05
CA SER A 50 -16.91 -1.79 7.86
C SER A 50 -15.88 -2.19 8.90
N GLU A 51 -14.66 -1.65 8.84
CA GLU A 51 -13.56 -2.09 9.72
C GLU A 51 -13.77 -1.61 11.15
N THR A 52 -14.03 -2.49 12.12
CA THR A 52 -14.00 -2.04 13.52
C THR A 52 -12.56 -1.62 13.89
N PRO A 53 -12.37 -0.45 14.54
CA PRO A 53 -11.06 -0.09 15.07
C PRO A 53 -10.57 -1.21 15.98
N ASN A 54 -9.38 -1.77 15.71
CA ASN A 54 -8.83 -2.82 16.57
C ASN A 54 -8.55 -2.22 17.96
N PRO A 55 -9.27 -2.63 19.02
CA PRO A 55 -9.12 -2.06 20.36
C PRO A 55 -7.74 -2.35 20.95
N ASN A 56 -7.04 -3.39 20.47
CA ASN A 56 -5.71 -3.79 20.93
C ASN A 56 -4.56 -3.11 20.17
N LYS A 57 -4.86 -2.24 19.19
CA LYS A 57 -3.82 -1.35 18.65
C LYS A 57 -3.57 -0.25 19.67
N ASN A 58 -2.53 -0.43 20.48
CA ASN A 58 -1.91 0.63 21.27
C ASN A 58 -1.29 1.68 20.31
N SER A 59 -2.14 2.43 19.65
CA SER A 59 -1.79 3.59 18.85
C SER A 59 -1.97 4.80 19.75
N SER A 60 -0.86 5.34 20.26
CA SER A 60 -0.82 6.65 20.92
C SER A 60 -1.28 7.80 19.99
N GLN A 61 -1.48 7.52 18.70
CA GLN A 61 -2.16 8.42 17.77
C GLN A 61 -3.67 8.22 17.83
N LYS A 62 -4.41 9.27 18.19
CA LYS A 62 -5.85 9.40 17.90
C LYS A 62 -6.04 9.35 16.38
N VAL A 63 -6.23 8.16 15.83
CA VAL A 63 -6.65 8.01 14.45
C VAL A 63 -8.16 8.22 14.45
N THR A 64 -8.62 9.33 13.84
CA THR A 64 -10.03 9.47 13.48
C THR A 64 -10.36 8.34 12.51
N SER A 65 -11.01 7.29 13.02
CA SER A 65 -11.45 6.18 12.18
C SER A 65 -12.61 6.64 11.32
N ARG A 66 -12.55 6.34 10.03
CA ARG A 66 -13.66 6.53 9.09
C ARG A 66 -14.70 5.43 9.17
N SER A 67 -14.42 4.41 9.97
CA SER A 67 -15.31 3.27 10.09
C SER A 67 -16.58 3.65 10.82
N LEU A 68 -17.69 3.10 10.32
CA LEU A 68 -19.02 3.25 10.88
C LEU A 68 -19.62 1.90 11.25
N ASP A 69 -18.75 0.88 11.42
CA ASP A 69 -19.14 -0.51 11.67
C ASP A 69 -20.26 -0.98 10.72
N CYS A 70 -20.13 -0.60 9.44
CA CYS A 70 -21.19 -0.83 8.48
C CYS A 70 -21.37 -2.34 8.25
N PRO A 71 -22.58 -2.91 8.46
CA PRO A 71 -22.83 -4.34 8.31
C PRO A 71 -22.98 -4.77 6.85
N PHE A 72 -22.81 -3.86 5.89
CA PHE A 72 -23.03 -4.15 4.48
C PHE A 72 -21.99 -5.15 3.94
N ARG A 73 -22.43 -6.35 3.58
CA ARG A 73 -21.57 -7.49 3.21
C ARG A 73 -22.05 -8.21 1.96
N PHE A 74 -21.08 -8.74 1.25
CA PHE A 74 -21.25 -9.60 0.10
C PHE A 74 -20.31 -10.79 0.22
N TYR A 75 -20.65 -11.85 -0.51
CA TYR A 75 -19.88 -13.06 -0.56
C TYR A 75 -19.60 -13.45 -2.00
N SER A 76 -18.35 -13.77 -2.29
CA SER A 76 -17.95 -14.33 -3.56
C SER A 76 -17.19 -15.64 -3.40
N ARG A 77 -17.53 -16.63 -4.23
CA ARG A 77 -16.88 -17.93 -4.25
C ARG A 77 -16.80 -18.48 -5.67
N LYS A 78 -15.66 -19.08 -6.02
CA LYS A 78 -15.51 -19.91 -7.22
C LYS A 78 -15.50 -21.38 -6.84
N TYR A 79 -16.55 -22.10 -7.21
CA TYR A 79 -16.69 -23.54 -6.96
C TYR A 79 -15.79 -24.34 -7.91
N ALA A 80 -15.28 -25.49 -7.47
CA ALA A 80 -14.39 -26.31 -8.29
C ALA A 80 -15.06 -26.79 -9.59
N GLN A 81 -16.37 -27.07 -9.55
CA GLN A 81 -17.15 -27.51 -10.69
C GLN A 81 -17.60 -26.35 -11.61
N LYS A 82 -17.40 -25.09 -11.21
CA LYS A 82 -17.82 -23.92 -11.97
C LYS A 82 -16.62 -23.14 -12.51
N SER A 83 -16.72 -22.71 -13.76
CA SER A 83 -15.72 -21.83 -14.37
C SER A 83 -15.82 -20.38 -13.88
N ALA A 84 -16.95 -19.99 -13.27
CA ALA A 84 -17.24 -18.62 -12.85
C ALA A 84 -17.25 -18.43 -11.31
N TRP A 85 -17.01 -17.19 -10.89
CA TRP A 85 -17.23 -16.69 -9.53
C TRP A 85 -18.71 -16.40 -9.33
N THR A 86 -19.32 -17.01 -8.33
CA THR A 86 -20.66 -16.63 -7.87
C THR A 86 -20.53 -15.47 -6.89
N PHE A 87 -21.33 -14.42 -7.06
CA PHE A 87 -21.42 -13.28 -6.16
C PHE A 87 -22.84 -13.13 -5.63
N LYS A 88 -22.96 -12.97 -4.31
CA LYS A 88 -24.22 -12.83 -3.60
C LYS A 88 -24.15 -11.72 -2.56
N VAL A 89 -25.27 -11.05 -2.32
CA VAL A 89 -25.47 -10.17 -1.18
C VAL A 89 -25.63 -11.05 0.05
N LYS A 90 -24.86 -10.77 1.09
CA LYS A 90 -24.93 -11.50 2.35
C LYS A 90 -25.78 -10.71 3.35
N ASP A 91 -25.43 -9.45 3.55
CA ASP A 91 -26.10 -8.54 4.46
C ASP A 91 -26.35 -7.22 3.71
N PRO A 92 -27.61 -6.88 3.36
CA PRO A 92 -27.93 -5.69 2.57
C PRO A 92 -28.00 -4.39 3.39
N GLU A 93 -28.04 -4.51 4.72
CA GLU A 93 -28.18 -3.43 5.69
C GLU A 93 -26.97 -2.50 5.71
N LYS A 94 -27.21 -1.22 6.07
CA LYS A 94 -26.20 -0.16 6.04
C LYS A 94 -26.41 0.77 7.22
N SER A 95 -25.31 1.29 7.75
CA SER A 95 -25.31 2.27 8.84
C SER A 95 -25.06 3.72 8.36
N HIS A 96 -24.97 3.96 7.05
CA HIS A 96 -24.65 5.29 6.51
C HIS A 96 -25.19 5.51 5.10
N ASP A 97 -25.31 6.79 4.75
CA ASP A 97 -25.72 7.25 3.42
C ASP A 97 -24.58 7.26 2.40
N ALA A 98 -24.96 7.49 1.15
CA ALA A 98 -24.03 7.77 0.06
C ALA A 98 -23.18 9.00 0.39
N THR A 99 -21.92 9.00 -0.06
CA THR A 99 -21.05 10.17 0.01
C THR A 99 -21.08 10.92 -1.31
N GLU A 100 -21.34 12.21 -1.28
CA GLU A 100 -21.31 13.08 -2.47
C GLU A 100 -19.91 13.12 -3.09
N ASN A 101 -18.89 13.31 -2.25
CA ASN A 101 -17.51 13.27 -2.69
C ASN A 101 -16.99 11.83 -2.71
N ILE A 102 -17.11 11.18 -3.88
CA ILE A 102 -16.61 9.82 -4.10
C ILE A 102 -15.09 9.71 -3.86
N MET A 103 -14.34 10.79 -4.08
CA MET A 103 -12.90 10.86 -3.81
C MET A 103 -12.59 10.88 -2.31
N ALA A 104 -13.58 11.01 -1.43
CA ALA A 104 -13.38 10.74 -0.02
C ALA A 104 -12.94 9.29 0.21
N HIS A 105 -13.33 8.31 -0.62
CA HIS A 105 -12.97 6.91 -0.44
C HIS A 105 -11.57 6.56 -1.04
N PRO A 106 -10.62 5.99 -0.26
CA PRO A 106 -9.27 5.69 -0.74
C PRO A 106 -9.28 4.63 -1.84
N ALA A 107 -10.27 3.74 -1.84
CA ALA A 107 -10.47 2.75 -2.90
C ALA A 107 -10.55 3.40 -4.28
N PHE A 108 -11.13 4.60 -4.39
CA PHE A 108 -11.25 5.35 -5.64
C PHE A 108 -10.09 6.31 -5.92
N ARG A 109 -9.12 6.41 -4.99
CA ARG A 109 -7.90 7.21 -5.14
C ARG A 109 -6.64 6.36 -5.38
N LYS A 110 -6.79 5.05 -5.57
CA LYS A 110 -5.67 4.15 -5.87
C LYS A 110 -4.94 4.62 -7.14
N PHE A 111 -3.61 4.55 -7.10
CA PHE A 111 -2.78 4.77 -8.27
C PHE A 111 -2.94 3.61 -9.25
N ASN A 112 -3.01 3.92 -10.54
CA ASN A 112 -2.94 2.90 -11.59
C ASN A 112 -1.50 2.38 -11.73
N GLU A 113 -1.29 1.43 -12.64
CA GLU A 113 0.02 0.81 -12.85
C GLU A 113 1.07 1.81 -13.33
N GLN A 114 0.73 2.69 -14.30
CA GLN A 114 1.64 3.72 -14.82
C GLN A 114 2.07 4.71 -13.71
N GLU A 115 1.11 5.20 -12.93
CA GLU A 115 1.35 6.09 -11.79
C GLU A 115 2.20 5.38 -10.73
N THR A 116 1.95 4.08 -10.47
CA THR A 116 2.72 3.28 -9.53
C THR A 116 4.17 3.12 -9.98
N SER A 117 4.42 2.81 -11.25
CA SER A 117 5.76 2.70 -11.81
C SER A 117 6.50 4.03 -11.76
N LYS A 118 5.81 5.14 -12.05
CA LYS A 118 6.38 6.49 -11.92
C LYS A 118 6.74 6.81 -10.47
N ILE A 119 5.87 6.49 -9.50
CA ILE A 119 6.18 6.66 -8.06
C ILE A 119 7.40 5.82 -7.68
N ALA A 120 7.51 4.58 -8.15
CA ALA A 120 8.65 3.71 -7.87
C ALA A 120 9.96 4.35 -8.35
N GLN A 121 10.02 4.73 -9.62
CA GLN A 121 11.19 5.38 -10.24
C GLN A 121 11.60 6.65 -9.49
N ILE A 122 10.65 7.53 -9.16
CA ILE A 122 10.96 8.78 -8.45
C ILE A 122 11.42 8.48 -7.02
N SER A 123 10.84 7.47 -6.36
CA SER A 123 11.18 7.10 -4.99
C SER A 123 12.60 6.54 -4.82
N GLU A 124 13.20 6.01 -5.89
CA GLU A 124 14.59 5.52 -5.89
C GLU A 124 15.59 6.67 -5.81
N SER A 125 15.27 7.82 -6.40
CA SER A 125 16.12 9.03 -6.37
C SER A 125 16.11 9.80 -5.04
N LEU A 126 15.67 9.17 -3.94
CA LEU A 126 15.56 9.75 -2.59
C LEU A 126 14.70 11.03 -2.52
N LEU A 127 13.81 11.24 -3.50
CA LEU A 127 12.96 12.41 -3.51
C LEU A 127 11.85 12.31 -2.45
N ILE A 128 11.66 13.40 -1.72
CA ILE A 128 10.61 13.52 -0.72
C ILE A 128 9.21 13.46 -1.36
N PRO A 129 8.18 12.91 -0.68
CA PRO A 129 6.84 12.71 -1.26
C PRO A 129 6.18 13.95 -1.88
N ARG A 130 6.51 15.17 -1.40
CA ARG A 130 6.04 16.43 -2.01
C ARG A 130 6.52 16.61 -3.45
N LYS A 131 7.75 16.21 -3.75
CA LYS A 131 8.30 16.29 -5.12
C LYS A 131 7.64 15.24 -6.02
N ILE A 132 7.39 14.04 -5.49
CA ILE A 132 6.62 13.00 -6.19
C ILE A 132 5.23 13.54 -6.56
N GLN A 133 4.53 14.17 -5.61
CA GLN A 133 3.22 14.76 -5.85
C GLN A 133 3.24 15.78 -6.99
N ALA A 134 4.16 16.74 -6.94
CA ALA A 134 4.30 17.75 -7.98
C ALA A 134 4.49 17.12 -9.37
N GLN A 135 5.39 16.15 -9.50
CA GLN A 135 5.66 15.47 -10.77
C GLN A 135 4.48 14.62 -11.28
N LEU A 136 3.71 14.02 -10.38
CA LEU A 136 2.47 13.32 -10.73
C LEU A 136 1.40 14.29 -11.23
N CYS A 137 1.26 15.45 -10.60
CA CYS A 137 0.28 16.46 -10.98
C CYS A 137 0.63 17.21 -12.28
N SER A 138 1.91 17.43 -12.59
CA SER A 138 2.31 18.20 -13.78
C SER A 138 2.01 17.53 -15.13
N HIS A 139 1.64 16.25 -15.16
CA HIS A 139 1.50 15.47 -16.41
C HIS A 139 0.20 14.65 -16.44
N ARG A 140 -0.88 15.14 -15.82
CA ARG A 140 -2.10 14.34 -15.59
C ARG A 140 -3.32 14.97 -16.26
N GLU A 141 -4.06 14.16 -17.01
CA GLU A 141 -5.35 14.54 -17.64
C GLU A 141 -6.56 14.39 -16.71
N SER A 142 -6.39 13.75 -15.54
CA SER A 142 -7.50 13.38 -14.67
C SER A 142 -7.62 14.30 -13.45
N ASP A 143 -8.87 14.65 -13.13
CA ASP A 143 -9.24 15.50 -11.97
C ASP A 143 -9.18 14.78 -10.61
N ARG A 144 -8.83 13.49 -10.59
CA ARG A 144 -8.70 12.74 -9.33
C ARG A 144 -7.58 13.37 -8.47
N PRO A 145 -7.87 13.73 -7.20
CA PRO A 145 -6.89 14.33 -6.32
C PRO A 145 -5.77 13.34 -6.00
N VAL A 146 -4.53 13.85 -6.01
CA VAL A 146 -3.35 13.14 -5.53
C VAL A 146 -3.00 13.69 -4.16
N ILE A 147 -3.22 12.90 -3.11
CA ILE A 147 -3.01 13.32 -1.72
C ILE A 147 -1.66 12.77 -1.24
N LEU A 148 -0.90 13.59 -0.49
CA LEU A 148 0.40 13.19 0.06
C LEU A 148 0.34 11.88 0.84
N GLN A 149 -0.69 11.69 1.66
CA GLN A 149 -0.86 10.47 2.44
C GLN A 149 -0.93 9.22 1.56
N ASP A 150 -1.61 9.29 0.41
CA ASP A 150 -1.70 8.17 -0.52
C ASP A 150 -0.33 7.87 -1.15
N ILE A 151 0.47 8.91 -1.45
CA ILE A 151 1.86 8.75 -1.91
C ILE A 151 2.73 8.09 -0.84
N TYR A 152 2.66 8.55 0.42
CA TYR A 152 3.39 7.93 1.54
C TYR A 152 3.05 6.44 1.65
N ASN A 153 1.76 6.11 1.61
CA ASN A 153 1.28 4.73 1.68
C ASN A 153 1.79 3.90 0.49
N GLN A 154 1.77 4.46 -0.72
CA GLN A 154 2.24 3.78 -1.93
C GLN A 154 3.76 3.54 -1.91
N VAL A 155 4.56 4.54 -1.54
CA VAL A 155 6.01 4.39 -1.37
C VAL A 155 6.33 3.34 -0.31
N LYS A 156 5.60 3.34 0.81
CA LYS A 156 5.75 2.31 1.85
C LYS A 156 5.43 0.91 1.31
N LYS A 157 4.38 0.76 0.50
CA LYS A 157 4.01 -0.50 -0.15
C LYS A 157 5.12 -0.99 -1.08
N ILE A 158 5.60 -0.14 -1.99
CA ILE A 158 6.70 -0.46 -2.93
C ILE A 158 7.95 -0.89 -2.18
N LYS A 159 8.34 -0.16 -1.12
CA LYS A 159 9.49 -0.52 -0.28
C LYS A 159 9.31 -1.90 0.37
N LYS A 160 8.10 -2.20 0.89
CA LYS A 160 7.80 -3.50 1.51
C LYS A 160 7.90 -4.64 0.50
N GLU A 161 7.37 -4.45 -0.70
CA GLU A 161 7.43 -5.44 -1.78
C GLU A 161 8.87 -5.70 -2.22
N ARG A 162 9.66 -4.63 -2.44
CA ARG A 162 11.08 -4.72 -2.78
C ARG A 162 11.89 -5.47 -1.71
N LEU A 163 11.58 -5.22 -0.44
CA LEU A 163 12.27 -5.86 0.67
C LEU A 163 11.81 -7.29 0.94
N GLN A 164 10.71 -7.77 0.33
CA GLN A 164 10.20 -9.14 0.50
C GLN A 164 10.07 -9.58 1.97
N GLY A 165 9.72 -8.65 2.87
CA GLY A 165 9.61 -8.92 4.31
C GLY A 165 10.92 -8.82 5.11
N ARG A 166 12.06 -8.58 4.46
CA ARG A 166 13.35 -8.32 5.11
C ARG A 166 13.35 -6.93 5.75
N ARG A 167 14.15 -6.74 6.81
CA ARG A 167 14.35 -5.40 7.37
C ARG A 167 15.24 -4.59 6.42
N PRO A 168 15.01 -3.27 6.29
CA PRO A 168 15.84 -2.42 5.43
C PRO A 168 17.34 -2.52 5.73
N ILE A 169 17.70 -2.66 7.01
CA ILE A 169 19.10 -2.78 7.44
C ILE A 169 19.74 -4.11 7.02
N ASP A 170 18.98 -5.20 7.04
CA ASP A 170 19.49 -6.52 6.63
C ASP A 170 19.72 -6.53 5.11
N ALA A 171 18.78 -5.95 4.35
CA ALA A 171 18.94 -5.78 2.90
C ALA A 171 20.16 -4.90 2.56
N LEU A 172 20.36 -3.80 3.30
CA LEU A 172 21.53 -2.95 3.13
C LEU A 172 22.84 -3.71 3.39
N ILE A 173 22.91 -4.46 4.49
CA ILE A 173 24.12 -5.23 4.84
C ILE A 173 24.45 -6.27 3.78
N ASP A 174 23.45 -6.92 3.20
CA ASP A 174 23.70 -7.89 2.13
C ASP A 174 24.19 -7.23 0.86
N THR A 175 23.61 -6.08 0.47
CA THR A 175 24.15 -5.29 -0.64
C THR A 175 25.61 -4.88 -0.38
N LEU A 176 25.95 -4.47 0.84
CA LEU A 176 27.34 -4.12 1.18
C LEU A 176 28.29 -5.33 1.06
N LYS A 177 27.84 -6.54 1.40
CA LYS A 177 28.62 -7.77 1.22
C LYS A 177 28.77 -8.13 -0.26
N GLU A 178 27.68 -8.10 -1.02
CA GLU A 178 27.67 -8.43 -2.46
C GLU A 178 28.60 -7.51 -3.25
N GLU A 179 28.58 -6.22 -2.93
CA GLU A 179 29.42 -5.18 -3.55
C GLU A 179 30.85 -5.12 -2.98
N ASN A 180 31.23 -6.04 -2.07
CA ASN A 180 32.52 -6.05 -1.37
C ASN A 180 32.89 -4.69 -0.73
N VAL A 181 31.89 -3.96 -0.26
CA VAL A 181 32.07 -2.69 0.43
C VAL A 181 32.55 -2.99 1.84
N VAL A 182 33.58 -2.30 2.32
CA VAL A 182 34.03 -2.47 3.70
C VAL A 182 33.03 -1.79 4.62
N TRP A 183 32.55 -2.53 5.62
CA TRP A 183 31.57 -2.04 6.59
C TRP A 183 31.80 -2.60 7.99
N SER A 184 31.32 -1.88 8.99
CA SER A 184 31.29 -2.30 10.39
C SER A 184 30.00 -1.84 11.06
N SER A 185 29.53 -2.58 12.07
CA SER A 185 28.29 -2.25 12.78
C SER A 185 28.45 -2.39 14.29
N ALA A 186 27.88 -1.45 15.05
CA ALA A 186 27.66 -1.59 16.49
C ALA A 186 26.30 -2.24 16.75
N ARG A 187 26.21 -3.07 17.81
CA ARG A 187 24.97 -3.73 18.23
C ARG A 187 24.74 -3.53 19.73
N ALA A 188 23.48 -3.38 20.11
CA ALA A 188 23.05 -3.45 21.50
C ALA A 188 23.17 -4.89 22.04
N SER A 189 23.08 -5.04 23.37
CA SER A 189 23.08 -6.34 24.06
C SER A 189 22.01 -7.32 23.55
N GLU A 190 20.89 -6.79 23.06
CA GLU A 190 19.77 -7.54 22.49
C GLU A 190 19.96 -7.89 20.99
N GLY A 191 21.12 -7.59 20.41
CA GLY A 191 21.47 -7.91 19.03
C GLY A 191 20.96 -6.93 17.97
N HIS A 192 20.24 -5.88 18.38
CA HIS A 192 19.81 -4.79 17.48
C HIS A 192 21.00 -3.91 17.05
N ILE A 193 21.12 -3.64 15.75
CA ILE A 193 22.15 -2.75 15.20
C ILE A 193 21.83 -1.31 15.59
N THR A 194 22.79 -0.63 16.23
CA THR A 194 22.67 0.77 16.70
C THR A 194 23.44 1.74 15.83
N SER A 195 24.46 1.27 15.12
CA SER A 195 25.24 2.10 14.18
C SER A 195 25.79 1.23 13.06
N LEU A 196 25.81 1.78 11.85
CA LEU A 196 26.42 1.17 10.67
C LEU A 196 27.37 2.17 10.01
N PHE A 197 28.60 1.73 9.77
CA PHE A 197 29.64 2.46 9.07
C PHE A 197 30.03 1.66 7.83
N PHE A 198 30.16 2.33 6.68
CA PHE A 198 30.66 1.70 5.46
C PHE A 198 31.36 2.72 4.57
N HIS A 199 32.31 2.27 3.76
CA HIS A 199 33.02 3.13 2.82
C HIS A 199 33.19 2.42 1.46
N SER A 200 32.94 3.15 0.36
CA SER A 200 33.08 2.60 -0.98
C SER A 200 34.56 2.29 -1.31
N PRO A 201 34.89 1.10 -1.86
CA PRO A 201 36.25 0.75 -2.25
C PRO A 201 36.75 1.51 -3.49
N LEU A 202 35.90 2.27 -4.20
CA LEU A 202 36.33 3.15 -5.30
C LEU A 202 37.29 4.27 -4.87
N PHE A 203 37.55 4.42 -3.57
CA PHE A 203 38.47 5.41 -2.99
C PHE A 203 39.93 4.92 -2.81
N HIS A 204 40.32 3.73 -3.30
CA HIS A 204 41.71 3.27 -3.19
C HIS A 204 42.73 4.02 -4.08
N LYS A 205 42.31 5.02 -4.86
CA LYS A 205 43.20 6.04 -5.41
C LYS A 205 42.98 7.33 -4.64
N THR A 206 43.71 7.53 -3.55
CA THR A 206 43.75 8.80 -2.82
C THR A 206 44.80 9.72 -3.46
N PRO A 207 44.43 10.84 -4.12
CA PRO A 207 45.33 11.98 -4.21
C PRO A 207 45.44 12.64 -2.83
N SER A 208 46.56 13.28 -2.55
CA SER A 208 47.04 13.76 -1.24
C SER A 208 46.19 14.81 -0.49
N TRP A 209 44.94 15.05 -0.86
CA TRP A 209 44.06 16.07 -0.25
C TRP A 209 42.93 15.45 0.60
N LEU A 210 43.17 14.32 1.26
CA LEU A 210 42.27 13.73 2.27
C LEU A 210 42.17 14.63 3.53
N SER A 211 41.55 15.80 3.39
CA SER A 211 41.15 16.71 4.47
C SER A 211 39.68 17.13 4.37
N SER A 212 38.85 16.45 3.57
CA SER A 212 37.42 16.75 3.51
C SER A 212 36.57 15.48 3.34
N PHE A 213 36.32 14.84 4.49
CA PHE A 213 35.22 13.92 4.84
C PHE A 213 34.27 13.48 3.72
N HIS A 214 34.18 12.16 3.48
CA HIS A 214 32.93 11.52 3.02
C HIS A 214 32.83 10.08 3.59
N SER A 215 32.73 9.97 4.92
CA SER A 215 32.22 8.78 5.60
C SER A 215 30.73 8.99 5.86
N TYR A 216 29.88 8.05 5.47
CA TYR A 216 28.46 8.10 5.80
C TYR A 216 28.23 7.32 7.10
N VAL A 217 27.79 8.02 8.13
CA VAL A 217 27.37 7.42 9.40
C VAL A 217 25.85 7.45 9.45
N LEU A 218 25.23 6.28 9.45
CA LEU A 218 23.79 6.17 9.70
C LEU A 218 23.57 5.80 11.16
N TYR A 219 23.01 6.73 11.92
CA TYR A 219 22.42 6.45 13.22
C TYR A 219 20.99 5.93 12.99
N LEU A 220 20.69 4.75 13.53
CA LEU A 220 19.43 4.02 13.34
C LEU A 220 18.51 4.14 14.54
#